data_AF-K1T0G3-F1
#
_entry.id   AF-K1T0G3-F1
#
_cell.length_a   1.000
_cell.length_b   1.000
_cell.length_c   1.000
_cell.angle_alpha   90.00
_cell.angle_beta   90.00
_cell.angle_gamma   90.00
#
_symmetry.space_group_name_H-M   'P 1'
#
loop_
_entity.id
_entity.type
_entity.pdbx_description
1 polymer ?
#
loop_
_entity_poly.entity_id
_entity_poly.type
_entity_poly.pdbx_seq_one_letter_code
_entity_poly.pdbx_strand_id
1 'polypeptide(L)' 'MGEIIGGSQREERLDRLTARMKELGLKEADYWWYLDLRRFGTNKHAGFGLGFERLIMYLTGIQNIRDVLPFPRTTGVAEF' A
#
# COMPACT_ATOMS: atom_id res chain seq x y z
N MET A 1 10.96 5.58 15.71
CA MET A 1 10.50 5.25 14.34
C MET A 1 9.29 4.36 14.44
N GLY A 2 8.24 4.61 13.64
CA GLY A 2 7.02 3.80 13.61
C GLY A 2 7.14 2.63 12.62
N GLU A 3 6.02 2.29 11.96
CA GLU A 3 5.92 1.22 10.97
C GLU A 3 6.94 1.36 9.81
N ILE A 4 7.69 0.29 9.53
CA ILE A 4 8.63 0.20 8.39
C ILE A 4 8.06 -0.70 7.29
N ILE A 5 7.41 -1.80 7.69
CA ILE A 5 6.76 -2.78 6.82
C ILE A 5 5.30 -2.91 7.22
N GLY A 6 4.42 -2.84 6.23
CA GLY A 6 3.00 -3.12 6.37
C GLY A 6 2.60 -4.23 5.42
N GLY A 7 1.88 -5.24 5.91
CA GLY A 7 1.50 -6.40 5.10
C GLY A 7 0.16 -6.99 5.51
N SER A 8 -0.41 -7.79 4.61
CA SER A 8 -1.64 -8.53 4.88
C SER A 8 -1.82 -9.68 3.91
N GLN A 9 -2.58 -10.70 4.35
CA GLN A 9 -3.26 -11.58 3.43
C GLN A 9 -4.40 -10.82 2.78
N ARG A 10 -4.56 -10.98 1.46
CA ARG A 10 -5.66 -10.36 0.72
C ARG A 10 -6.86 -11.27 0.70
N GLU A 11 -8.05 -10.70 0.81
CA GLU A 11 -9.30 -11.44 0.71
C GLU A 11 -9.47 -11.93 -0.74
N GLU A 12 -9.42 -13.24 -0.91
CA GLU A 12 -9.55 -13.92 -2.19
C GLU A 12 -11.01 -14.23 -2.54
N ARG A 13 -11.91 -14.29 -1.55
CA ARG A 13 -13.31 -14.66 -1.78
C ARG A 13 -14.11 -13.43 -2.20
N LEU A 14 -14.70 -13.50 -3.39
CA LEU A 14 -15.38 -12.37 -4.03
C LEU A 14 -16.55 -11.83 -3.19
N ASP A 15 -17.37 -12.71 -2.62
CA ASP A 15 -18.52 -12.38 -1.77
C ASP A 15 -18.12 -11.60 -0.52
N ARG A 16 -17.03 -12.01 0.13
CA ARG A 16 -16.52 -11.31 1.31
C ARG A 16 -15.87 -9.99 0.96
N LEU A 17 -15.15 -9.94 -0.17
CA LEU A 17 -14.53 -8.72 -0.66
C LEU A 17 -15.60 -7.66 -0.98
N THR A 18 -16.65 -8.02 -1.73
CA THR A 18 -17.74 -7.08 -2.07
C THR A 18 -18.55 -6.66 -0.85
N ALA A 19 -18.80 -7.56 0.10
CA ALA A 19 -19.44 -7.22 1.38
C ALA A 19 -18.63 -6.15 2.14
N ARG A 20 -17.31 -6.32 2.27
CA ARG A 20 -16.44 -5.33 2.94
C ARG A 20 -16.33 -4.02 2.16
N MET A 21 -16.32 -4.07 0.83
CA MET A 21 -16.36 -2.85 0.00
C MET A 21 -17.64 -2.06 0.26
N LYS A 22 -18.79 -2.73 0.35
CA LYS A 22 -20.08 -2.10 0.68
C LYS A 22 -20.07 -1.46 2.07
N GLU A 23 -19.53 -2.15 3.08
CA GLU A 23 -19.39 -1.61 4.44
C GLU A 23 -18.51 -0.35 4.49
N LEU A 24 -17.48 -0.28 3.65
CA LEU A 24 -16.57 0.87 3.55
C LEU A 24 -17.04 1.95 2.56
N GLY A 25 -18.20 1.77 1.92
CA GLY A 25 -18.76 2.73 0.97
C GLY A 25 -18.01 2.83 -0.36
N LEU A 26 -17.30 1.77 -0.77
CA LEU A 26 -16.56 1.72 -2.04
C LEU A 26 -17.49 1.33 -3.20
N LYS A 27 -17.36 1.99 -4.35
CA LYS A 27 -18.14 1.69 -5.55
C LYS A 27 -17.49 0.56 -6.35
N GLU A 28 -18.14 -0.59 -6.45
CA GLU A 28 -17.61 -1.76 -7.16
C GLU A 28 -17.21 -1.47 -8.62
N ALA A 29 -17.93 -0.55 -9.29
CA ALA A 29 -17.64 -0.15 -10.67
C ALA A 29 -16.23 0.42 -10.87
N ASP A 30 -15.64 1.08 -9.86
CA ASP A 30 -14.28 1.63 -9.95
C ASP A 30 -13.20 0.52 -9.84
N TYR A 31 -13.59 -0.65 -9.34
CA TYR A 31 -12.71 -1.79 -9.04
C TYR A 31 -13.03 -3.04 -9.85
N TRP A 32 -13.83 -2.94 -10.92
CA TRP A 32 -14.29 -4.08 -11.71
C TRP A 32 -13.13 -5.03 -12.10
N TRP A 33 -12.03 -4.46 -12.58
CA TRP A 33 -10.83 -5.20 -12.99
C TRP A 33 -10.16 -5.92 -11.82
N TYR A 34 -10.22 -5.35 -10.61
CA TYR A 34 -9.64 -5.93 -9.40
C TYR A 34 -10.50 -7.07 -8.84
N LEU A 35 -11.82 -6.98 -9.03
CA LEU A 35 -12.77 -8.03 -8.68
C LEU A 35 -12.66 -9.23 -9.63
N ASP A 36 -12.36 -9.00 -10.92
CA ASP A 36 -12.17 -10.06 -11.90
C ASP A 36 -10.98 -10.97 -11.56
N LEU A 37 -9.95 -10.45 -10.88
CA LEU A 37 -8.86 -11.26 -10.31
C LEU A 37 -9.35 -12.34 -9.32
N ARG A 38 -10.59 -12.20 -8.80
CA ARG A 38 -11.22 -13.18 -7.90
C ARG A 38 -12.19 -14.11 -8.62
N ARG A 39 -12.58 -13.81 -9.86
CA ARG A 39 -13.56 -14.60 -10.64
C ARG A 39 -12.94 -15.78 -11.38
N PHE A 40 -11.69 -15.67 -11.82
CA PHE A 40 -11.05 -16.64 -12.71
C PHE A 40 -9.87 -17.36 -12.06
N GLY A 41 -10.14 -18.25 -11.11
CA GLY A 41 -9.11 -19.12 -10.51
C GLY A 41 -8.17 -18.40 -9.55
N THR A 42 -8.74 -17.63 -8.62
CA THR A 42 -7.98 -16.92 -7.59
C THR A 42 -7.40 -17.88 -6.54
N ASN A 43 -6.28 -17.48 -5.93
CA ASN A 43 -5.57 -18.27 -4.92
C ASN A 43 -5.44 -17.47 -3.63
N LYS A 44 -5.17 -18.15 -2.52
CA LYS A 44 -4.78 -17.48 -1.27
C LYS A 44 -3.44 -16.79 -1.49
N HIS A 45 -3.40 -15.48 -1.30
CA HIS A 45 -2.21 -14.66 -1.55
C HIS A 45 -2.03 -13.61 -0.46
N ALA A 46 -0.77 -13.30 -0.17
CA ALA A 46 -0.37 -12.29 0.79
C ALA A 46 0.76 -11.46 0.21
N GLY A 47 0.96 -10.26 0.75
CA GLY A 47 2.04 -9.39 0.35
C GLY A 47 2.28 -8.31 1.39
N PHE A 48 3.36 -7.58 1.21
CA PHE A 48 3.74 -6.46 2.06
C PHE A 48 4.35 -5.33 1.23
N GLY A 49 4.33 -4.14 1.79
CA GLY A 49 5.06 -2.98 1.30
C GLY A 49 6.12 -2.58 2.32
N LEU A 50 7.23 -2.07 1.80
CA LEU A 50 8.35 -1.56 2.59
C LEU A 50 8.55 -0.09 2.22
N GLY A 51 8.55 0.80 3.22
CA GLY A 51 8.97 2.19 3.00
C GLY A 51 10.48 2.24 2.81
N PHE A 52 10.95 2.38 1.56
CA PHE A 52 12.37 2.33 1.25
C PHE A 52 13.16 3.43 1.97
N GLU A 53 12.66 4.65 1.97
CA GLU A 53 13.25 5.79 2.66
C GLU A 53 13.26 5.55 4.18
N ARG A 54 12.20 4.95 4.74
CA ARG A 54 12.15 4.58 6.17
C ARG A 54 13.18 3.50 6.52
N LEU A 55 13.46 2.57 5.62
CA LEU A 55 14.55 1.60 5.79
C LEU A 55 15.91 2.33 5.82
N ILE A 56 16.16 3.27 4.90
CA ILE A 56 17.41 4.04 4.88
C ILE A 56 17.56 4.86 6.16
N MET A 57 16.50 5.51 6.64
CA MET A 57 16.51 6.21 7.94
C MET A 57 16.91 5.26 9.07
N TYR A 58 16.32 4.05 9.11
CA TYR A 58 16.63 3.03 10.12
C TYR A 58 18.11 2.62 10.09
N LEU A 59 18.67 2.41 8.90
CA LEU A 59 20.06 1.99 8.75
C LEU A 59 21.07 3.12 9.05
N THR A 60 20.72 4.37 8.74
CA THR A 60 21.64 5.52 8.87
C THR A 60 21.48 6.30 10.16
N GLY A 61 20.38 6.11 10.90
CA GLY A 61 20.04 6.88 12.10
C GLY A 61 19.50 8.29 11.83
N ILE A 62 19.39 8.69 10.56
CA ILE A 62 18.86 9.98 10.13
C ILE A 62 17.38 10.10 10.55
N GLN A 63 17.03 11.22 11.20
CA GLN A 63 15.71 11.43 11.80
C GLN A 63 14.68 12.00 10.82
N ASN A 64 15.11 12.71 9.78
CA ASN A 64 14.23 13.38 8.83
C ASN A 64 14.24 12.65 7.48
N ILE A 65 13.06 12.30 6.97
CA ILE A 65 12.91 11.56 5.72
C ILE A 65 13.44 12.33 4.50
N ARG A 66 13.53 13.67 4.58
CA ARG A 66 14.06 14.50 3.48
C ARG A 66 15.56 14.33 3.28
N ASP A 67 16.27 13.88 4.32
CA ASP A 67 17.73 13.80 4.33
C ASP A 67 18.24 12.41 3.89
N VAL A 68 17.32 11.48 3.56
CA VAL A 68 17.65 10.12 3.08
C VAL A 68 17.40 9.93 1.59
N LEU A 69 17.12 11.01 0.87
CA LEU A 69 16.84 10.99 -0.56
C LEU A 69 17.37 12.27 -1.23
N PRO A 70 17.92 12.19 -2.47
CA PRO A 70 18.64 13.32 -3.06
C PRO A 70 17.76 14.56 -3.33
N PHE A 71 16.51 14.36 -3.74
CA PHE A 71 15.60 15.42 -4.20
C PHE A 71 14.22 15.28 -3.53
N PRO A 72 14.05 15.78 -2.29
CA PRO A 72 12.79 15.64 -1.58
C PRO A 72 11.62 16.35 -2.27
N ARG A 73 10.46 15.70 -2.22
CA ARG A 73 9.19 16.24 -2.72
C ARG A 73 8.24 16.39 -1.54
N THR A 74 7.87 17.63 -1.26
CA THR A 74 6.91 17.97 -0.20
C THR A 74 5.97 19.06 -0.68
N THR A 75 4.85 19.28 0.02
CA THR A 75 3.88 20.32 -0.37
C THR A 75 4.57 21.68 -0.55
N GLY A 76 4.47 22.24 -1.75
CA GLY A 76 5.11 23.52 -2.11
C GLY A 76 6.59 23.43 -2.52
N VAL A 77 7.20 22.24 -2.55
CA VAL A 77 8.62 22.05 -2.91
C VAL A 77 8.77 20.92 -3.93
N ALA A 78 9.23 21.28 -5.13
CA ALA A 78 9.52 20.36 -6.23
C ALA A 78 10.85 20.66 -6.96
N GLU A 79 11.71 21.46 -6.34
CA GLU A 79 13.05 21.81 -6.85
C GLU A 79 14.07 20.69 -6.55
N PHE A 80 15.29 20.83 -7.07
CA PHE A 80 16.39 19.90 -6.79
C PHE A 80 17.02 20.23 -5.44
#